data_AF-A0A834EUS2-F1
#
_entry.id   AF-A0A834EUS2-F1
#
_cell.length_a   1.000
_cell.length_b   1.000
_cell.length_c   1.000
_cell.angle_alpha   90.00
_cell.angle_beta   90.00
_cell.angle_gamma   90.00
#
_symmetry.space_group_name_H-M   'P 1'
#
loop_
_entity.id
_entity.type
_entity.pdbx_description
1 polymer ?
#
loop_
_entity_poly.entity_id
_entity_poly.type
_entity_poly.pdbx_seq_one_letter_code
_entity_poly.pdbx_strand_id
1 'polypeptide(L)'
;MFFFQGNVSRGCLNLGKQGTVYQKYEPIFFQSIGNPFIFRCLDGILIDGNNRGISRVVYRSCTGRDRLGPLQTSDCTWLTADAQNPLAVGQYVNNCSNERAANVCYQELDVPTAFPVELKQYLPNVAYGCGQPSPLRCVVLVALRDIGQGEELLSNYYTVVG
;
A
#
# COMPACT_ATOMS: atom_id res chain seq x y z
N MET A 1 -2.85 -8.33 12.21
CA MET A 1 -4.12 -8.53 11.47
C MET A 1 -4.43 -10.02 11.43
N PHE A 2 -5.63 -10.46 11.81
CA PHE A 2 -6.04 -11.88 11.70
C PHE A 2 -6.80 -12.13 10.40
N PHE A 3 -6.54 -13.28 9.78
CA PHE A 3 -7.29 -13.75 8.63
C PHE A 3 -8.59 -14.38 9.10
N PHE A 4 -9.71 -13.66 8.95
CA PHE A 4 -10.95 -14.01 9.64
C PHE A 4 -11.79 -15.07 8.92
N GLN A 5 -11.70 -15.19 7.59
CA GLN A 5 -12.55 -16.08 6.81
C GLN A 5 -11.90 -16.48 5.48
N GLY A 6 -12.11 -17.74 5.08
CA GLY A 6 -11.60 -18.32 3.82
C GLY A 6 -10.33 -19.13 4.01
N ASN A 7 -9.64 -19.42 2.91
CA ASN A 7 -8.29 -19.97 2.86
C ASN A 7 -7.50 -19.21 1.79
N VAL A 8 -6.23 -18.93 2.08
CA VAL A 8 -5.31 -18.30 1.13
C VAL A 8 -4.29 -19.33 0.69
N SER A 9 -4.18 -19.56 -0.62
CA SER A 9 -3.12 -20.40 -1.18
C SER A 9 -1.79 -19.67 -1.25
N ARG A 10 -0.69 -20.40 -1.12
CA ARG A 10 0.67 -19.90 -1.37
C ARG A 10 0.74 -19.13 -2.70
N GLY A 11 1.40 -17.98 -2.69
CA GLY A 11 1.57 -17.12 -3.87
C GLY A 11 0.37 -16.21 -4.17
N CYS A 12 -0.75 -16.35 -3.46
CA CYS A 12 -1.88 -15.46 -3.63
C CYS A 12 -1.59 -14.05 -3.07
N LEU A 13 -2.01 -13.03 -3.80
CA LEU A 13 -1.93 -11.62 -3.44
C LEU A 13 -3.13 -11.28 -2.55
N ASN A 14 -2.85 -10.82 -1.33
CA ASN A 14 -3.91 -10.67 -0.32
C ASN A 14 -4.25 -9.21 -0.05
N LEU A 15 -3.24 -8.35 0.11
CA LEU A 15 -3.40 -7.01 0.67
C LEU A 15 -2.35 -6.06 0.09
N GLY A 16 -2.66 -4.78 -0.05
CA GLY A 16 -1.73 -3.72 -0.46
C GLY A 16 -1.44 -2.73 0.66
N LYS A 17 -0.25 -2.12 0.67
CA LYS A 17 0.05 -0.92 1.46
C LYS A 17 -0.56 0.30 0.76
N GLN A 18 -1.43 1.00 1.47
CA GLN A 18 -1.99 2.26 1.00
C GLN A 18 -0.96 3.37 1.16
N GLY A 19 -1.11 4.44 0.38
CA GLY A 19 -0.37 5.66 0.68
C GLY A 19 0.08 6.46 -0.53
N THR A 20 0.63 7.63 -0.23
CA THR A 20 1.24 8.49 -1.25
C THR A 20 2.59 7.94 -1.64
N VAL A 21 2.84 7.78 -2.94
CA VAL A 21 4.06 7.25 -3.51
C VAL A 21 4.99 8.40 -3.88
N TYR A 22 6.16 8.44 -3.26
CA TYR A 22 7.20 9.43 -3.53
C TYR A 22 8.33 8.77 -4.31
N GLN A 23 8.62 9.31 -5.49
CA GLN A 23 9.78 8.95 -6.26
C GLN A 23 11.06 9.34 -5.54
N LYS A 24 12.18 8.74 -5.97
CA LYS A 24 13.49 9.09 -5.43
C LYS A 24 13.72 10.59 -5.55
N TYR A 25 14.09 11.23 -4.43
CA TYR A 25 14.33 12.67 -4.29
C TYR A 25 13.10 13.58 -4.23
N GLU A 26 11.87 13.04 -4.25
CA GLU A 26 10.69 13.86 -3.98
C GLU A 26 10.61 14.27 -2.49
N PRO A 27 10.05 15.45 -2.19
CA PRO A 27 10.03 16.00 -0.83
C PRO A 27 9.05 15.25 0.07
N ILE A 28 9.60 14.56 1.08
CA ILE A 28 8.83 13.84 2.12
C ILE A 28 9.12 14.32 3.54
N PHE A 29 10.04 15.28 3.72
CA PHE A 29 10.62 15.61 5.03
C PHE A 29 9.57 15.80 6.13
N PHE A 30 8.59 16.70 5.95
CA PHE A 30 7.57 16.97 6.97
C PHE A 30 6.64 15.78 7.23
N GLN A 31 6.31 15.01 6.18
CA GLN A 31 5.47 13.82 6.27
C GLN A 31 6.19 12.66 6.99
N SER A 32 7.53 12.66 6.97
CA SER A 32 8.36 11.59 7.53
C SER A 32 8.67 11.74 9.02
N ILE A 33 8.53 12.94 9.60
CA ILE A 33 8.88 13.20 11.00
C ILE A 33 7.98 12.37 11.93
N GLY A 34 8.58 11.40 12.64
CA GLY A 34 7.86 10.54 13.57
C GLY A 34 6.81 9.65 12.92
N ASN A 35 6.90 9.39 11.61
CA ASN A 35 5.92 8.62 10.87
C ASN A 35 6.36 7.14 10.71
N PRO A 36 5.80 6.20 11.49
CA PRO A 36 6.15 4.78 11.39
C PRO A 36 5.51 4.09 10.18
N PHE A 37 4.66 4.78 9.42
CA PHE A 37 3.95 4.25 8.26
C PHE A 37 4.66 4.54 6.92
N ILE A 38 5.89 5.06 6.97
CA ILE A 38 6.73 5.17 5.78
C ILE A 38 7.34 3.80 5.44
N PHE A 39 6.96 3.26 4.29
CA PHE A 39 7.59 2.10 3.71
C PHE A 39 8.63 2.53 2.67
N ARG A 40 9.81 1.90 2.68
CA ARG A 40 10.88 2.16 1.69
C ARG A 40 11.05 0.94 0.78
N CYS A 41 10.80 1.15 -0.50
CA CYS A 41 11.05 0.18 -1.56
C CYS A 41 12.57 0.02 -1.82
N LEU A 42 12.97 -1.08 -2.44
CA LEU A 42 14.36 -1.43 -2.71
C LEU A 42 15.09 -0.39 -3.59
N ASP A 43 14.37 0.22 -4.53
CA ASP A 43 14.88 1.27 -5.42
C ASP A 43 14.90 2.68 -4.80
N GLY A 44 14.44 2.80 -3.55
CA GLY A 44 14.38 4.06 -2.81
C GLY A 44 13.08 4.84 -2.97
N ILE A 45 12.07 4.30 -3.68
CA ILE A 45 10.71 4.83 -3.66
C ILE A 45 10.14 4.71 -2.24
N LEU A 46 9.39 5.71 -1.80
CA LEU A 46 8.77 5.74 -0.47
C LEU A 46 7.24 5.71 -0.60
N ILE A 47 6.58 4.97 0.28
CA ILE A 47 5.12 4.95 0.40
C ILE A 47 4.74 5.47 1.78
N ASP A 48 3.96 6.55 1.83
CA ASP A 48 3.44 7.14 3.06
C ASP A 48 1.99 6.71 3.30
N GLY A 49 1.82 5.71 4.18
CA GLY A 49 0.52 5.17 4.58
C GLY A 49 -0.12 5.89 5.78
N ASN A 50 0.38 7.05 6.22
CA ASN A 50 -0.18 7.72 7.39
C ASN A 50 -1.52 8.41 7.04
N ASN A 51 -2.61 7.94 7.66
CA ASN A 51 -3.95 8.48 7.42
C ASN A 51 -4.28 9.75 8.23
N ARG A 52 -3.30 10.36 8.91
CA ARG A 52 -3.47 11.57 9.75
C ARG A 52 -2.60 12.74 9.27
N GLY A 53 -2.90 13.92 9.81
CA GLY A 53 -2.05 15.11 9.66
C GLY A 53 -1.76 15.49 8.21
N ILE A 54 -0.50 15.87 7.95
CA ILE A 54 -0.03 16.33 6.63
C ILE A 54 -0.13 15.21 5.59
N SER A 55 0.24 13.97 5.94
CA SER A 55 0.16 12.80 5.05
C SER A 55 -1.24 12.60 4.47
N ARG A 56 -2.29 12.70 5.31
CA ARG A 56 -3.69 12.66 4.87
C ARG A 56 -4.03 13.77 3.88
N VAL A 57 -3.58 14.99 4.17
CA VAL A 57 -3.85 16.17 3.33
C VAL A 57 -3.18 16.02 1.98
N VAL A 58 -1.92 15.57 1.95
CA VAL A 58 -1.16 15.32 0.72
C VAL A 58 -1.86 14.26 -0.13
N TYR A 59 -2.24 13.12 0.44
CA TYR A 59 -2.93 12.07 -0.31
C TYR A 59 -4.22 12.57 -0.97
N ARG A 60 -5.05 13.30 -0.22
CA ARG A 60 -6.30 13.89 -0.73
C ARG A 60 -6.03 14.92 -1.83
N SER A 61 -4.98 15.73 -1.68
CA SER A 61 -4.58 16.71 -2.68
C SER A 61 -4.15 16.04 -3.98
N CYS A 62 -3.29 15.01 -3.92
CA CYS A 62 -2.86 14.23 -5.07
C CYS A 62 -4.05 13.54 -5.75
N THR A 63 -4.96 12.94 -4.97
CA THR A 63 -6.18 12.32 -5.51
C THR A 63 -7.09 13.34 -6.21
N GLY A 64 -7.24 14.53 -5.63
CA GLY A 64 -8.02 15.62 -6.24
C GLY A 64 -7.41 16.12 -7.55
N ARG A 65 -6.07 16.22 -7.60
CA ARG A 65 -5.32 16.58 -8.80
C ARG A 65 -5.51 15.55 -9.92
N ASP A 66 -5.45 14.27 -9.58
CA ASP A 66 -5.45 13.17 -10.56
C ASP A 66 -6.87 12.77 -11.01
N ARG A 67 -7.91 13.44 -10.50
CA ARG A 67 -9.31 13.14 -10.83
C ARG A 67 -9.60 13.47 -12.30
N LEU A 68 -10.24 12.54 -13.01
CA LEU A 68 -10.61 12.68 -14.41
C LEU A 68 -12.12 12.87 -14.55
N GLY A 69 -12.57 14.12 -14.46
CA GLY A 69 -14.00 14.44 -14.49
C GLY A 69 -14.75 13.73 -13.35
N PRO A 70 -15.77 12.89 -13.65
CA PRO A 70 -16.46 12.14 -12.61
C PRO A 70 -15.63 10.97 -12.05
N LEU A 71 -14.60 10.50 -12.78
CA LEU A 71 -13.84 9.29 -12.43
C LEU A 71 -12.81 9.56 -11.34
N GLN A 72 -12.85 8.75 -10.29
CA GLN A 72 -11.80 8.69 -9.27
C GLN A 72 -10.65 7.83 -9.77
N THR A 73 -9.43 8.20 -9.40
CA THR A 73 -8.19 7.56 -9.86
C THR A 73 -7.36 6.95 -8.72
N SER A 74 -7.92 6.97 -7.51
CA SER A 74 -7.40 6.28 -6.32
C SER A 74 -8.53 6.08 -5.31
N ASP A 75 -8.34 5.12 -4.41
CA ASP A 75 -9.25 4.84 -3.30
C ASP A 75 -8.96 5.75 -2.10
N CYS A 76 -9.90 6.62 -1.73
CA CYS A 76 -9.80 7.47 -0.54
C CYS A 76 -10.48 6.89 0.71
N THR A 77 -11.16 5.74 0.61
CA THR A 77 -12.01 5.24 1.70
C THR A 77 -11.21 4.85 2.95
N TRP A 78 -9.96 4.40 2.78
CA TRP A 78 -9.01 4.11 3.87
C TRP A 78 -8.61 5.34 4.72
N LEU A 79 -8.90 6.55 4.24
CA LEU A 79 -8.75 7.81 5.00
C LEU A 79 -10.00 8.17 5.82
N THR A 80 -11.02 7.32 5.81
CA THR A 80 -12.28 7.52 6.53
C THR A 80 -12.48 6.41 7.56
N ALA A 81 -13.53 6.51 8.38
CA ALA A 81 -13.87 5.44 9.32
C ALA A 81 -14.44 4.19 8.63
N ASP A 82 -14.84 4.32 7.36
CA ASP A 82 -15.57 3.30 6.61
C ASP A 82 -14.77 2.89 5.36
N ALA A 83 -13.64 2.23 5.59
CA ALA A 83 -12.78 1.73 4.51
C ALA A 83 -13.49 0.63 3.72
N GLN A 84 -13.68 0.82 2.41
CA GLN A 84 -14.42 -0.11 1.54
C GLN A 84 -13.52 -1.04 0.73
N ASN A 85 -12.25 -0.66 0.55
CA ASN A 85 -11.34 -1.40 -0.30
C ASN A 85 -10.67 -2.54 0.49
N PRO A 86 -10.96 -3.82 0.17
CA PRO A 86 -10.38 -4.96 0.89
C PRO A 86 -8.87 -5.08 0.67
N LEU A 87 -8.33 -4.48 -0.40
CA LEU A 87 -6.88 -4.43 -0.64
C LEU A 87 -6.20 -3.41 0.29
N ALA A 88 -6.94 -2.46 0.86
CA ALA A 88 -6.40 -1.36 1.64
C ALA A 88 -6.19 -1.70 3.13
N VAL A 89 -5.58 -2.86 3.43
CA VAL A 89 -5.33 -3.28 4.83
C VAL A 89 -3.90 -3.76 5.12
N GLY A 90 -3.00 -3.74 4.12
CA GLY A 90 -1.62 -4.23 4.28
C GLY A 90 -0.78 -3.46 5.32
N GLN A 91 -1.19 -2.24 5.69
CA GLN A 91 -0.52 -1.46 6.73
C GLN A 91 -0.70 -2.00 8.16
N TYR A 92 -1.69 -2.87 8.38
CA TYR A 92 -2.02 -3.45 9.69
C TYR A 92 -1.45 -4.86 9.91
N VAL A 93 -0.65 -5.35 8.95
CA VAL A 93 0.07 -6.62 9.08
C VAL A 93 1.29 -6.40 9.96
N ASN A 94 1.40 -7.22 10.99
CA ASN A 94 2.43 -7.08 12.02
C ASN A 94 3.77 -7.67 11.53
N ASN A 95 4.85 -7.30 12.22
CA ASN A 95 6.14 -7.93 12.02
C ASN A 95 6.18 -9.32 12.66
N CYS A 96 6.90 -10.24 12.04
CA CYS A 96 7.24 -11.52 12.64
C CYS A 96 8.17 -11.33 13.85
N SER A 97 8.24 -12.36 14.70
CA SER A 97 9.21 -12.47 15.80
C SER A 97 10.00 -13.77 15.66
N ASN A 98 11.02 -13.97 16.50
CA ASN A 98 11.77 -15.23 16.54
C ASN A 98 10.86 -16.43 16.89
N GLU A 99 9.77 -16.20 17.61
CA GLU A 99 8.80 -17.23 18.01
C GLU A 99 7.71 -17.43 16.95
N ARG A 100 7.47 -16.42 16.10
CA ARG A 100 6.34 -16.38 15.17
C ARG A 100 6.83 -16.00 13.77
N ALA A 101 7.07 -17.01 12.96
CA ALA A 101 7.59 -16.86 11.60
C ALA A 101 6.61 -16.08 10.68
N ALA A 102 7.17 -15.36 9.71
CA ALA A 102 6.39 -14.70 8.68
C ALA A 102 5.66 -15.73 7.79
N ASN A 103 4.39 -15.44 7.50
CA ASN A 103 3.57 -16.23 6.56
C ASN A 103 3.16 -15.41 5.32
N VAL A 104 3.50 -14.12 5.29
CA VAL A 104 3.39 -13.25 4.11
C VAL A 104 4.69 -12.47 3.89
N CYS A 105 4.97 -12.04 2.67
CA CYS A 105 6.08 -11.14 2.33
C CYS A 105 5.61 -9.93 1.53
N TYR A 106 6.39 -8.85 1.58
CA TYR A 106 6.18 -7.69 0.73
C TYR A 106 6.70 -7.97 -0.69
N GLN A 107 5.86 -7.70 -1.68
CA GLN A 107 6.23 -7.67 -3.08
C GLN A 107 5.94 -6.29 -3.67
N GLU A 108 6.92 -5.75 -4.36
CA GLU A 108 6.80 -4.49 -5.10
C GLU A 108 6.24 -4.77 -6.49
N LEU A 109 5.27 -3.97 -6.92
CA LEU A 109 4.73 -4.07 -8.28
C LEU A 109 4.41 -2.69 -8.84
N ASP A 110 4.65 -2.54 -10.13
CA ASP A 110 4.32 -1.34 -10.86
C ASP A 110 2.98 -1.52 -11.57
N VAL A 111 2.06 -0.57 -11.36
CA VAL A 111 0.78 -0.57 -12.08
C VAL A 111 1.07 -0.33 -13.58
N PRO A 112 0.59 -1.21 -14.47
CA PRO A 112 0.85 -1.07 -15.90
C PRO A 112 0.35 0.27 -16.45
N THR A 113 1.08 0.86 -17.40
CA THR A 113 0.66 2.12 -18.04
C THR A 113 -0.71 2.00 -18.73
N ALA A 114 -1.02 0.82 -19.27
CA ALA A 114 -2.31 0.50 -19.90
C ALA A 114 -3.40 0.07 -18.91
N PHE A 115 -3.24 0.30 -17.60
CA PHE A 115 -4.23 -0.09 -16.60
C PHE A 115 -5.55 0.70 -16.80
N PRO A 116 -6.72 0.02 -16.83
CA PRO A 116 -8.01 0.67 -17.09
C PRO A 116 -8.31 1.80 -16.12
N VAL A 117 -8.71 2.96 -16.64
CA VAL A 117 -8.93 4.17 -15.85
C VAL A 117 -10.06 3.98 -14.83
N GLU A 118 -11.09 3.22 -15.20
CA GLU A 118 -12.25 2.91 -14.37
C GLU A 118 -11.88 2.06 -13.16
N LEU A 119 -10.79 1.28 -13.24
CA LEU A 119 -10.32 0.46 -12.14
C LEU A 119 -9.34 1.19 -11.22
N LYS A 120 -8.83 2.36 -11.62
CA LYS A 120 -7.88 3.13 -10.80
C LYS A 120 -8.49 3.60 -9.49
N GLN A 121 -9.81 3.77 -9.43
CA GLN A 121 -10.54 4.07 -8.19
C GLN A 121 -10.34 3.05 -7.06
N TYR A 122 -9.86 1.84 -7.37
CA TYR A 122 -9.58 0.79 -6.39
C TYR A 122 -8.10 0.71 -5.98
N LEU A 123 -7.23 1.51 -6.60
CA LEU A 123 -5.82 1.56 -6.23
C LEU A 123 -5.68 2.38 -4.96
N PRO A 124 -5.13 1.81 -3.87
CA PRO A 124 -4.96 2.53 -2.63
C PRO A 124 -3.74 3.47 -2.62
N ASN A 125 -3.08 3.64 -3.77
CA ASN A 125 -1.87 4.44 -3.93
C ASN A 125 -2.11 5.61 -4.88
N VAL A 126 -1.41 6.71 -4.64
CA VAL A 126 -1.41 7.89 -5.52
C VAL A 126 -0.01 8.45 -5.62
N ALA A 127 0.40 8.90 -6.81
CA ALA A 127 1.73 9.49 -7.01
C ALA A 127 1.81 10.88 -6.38
N TYR A 128 2.90 11.19 -5.68
CA TYR A 128 3.14 12.51 -5.12
C TYR A 128 3.35 13.55 -6.22
N GLY A 129 4.30 13.32 -7.13
CA GLY A 129 4.58 14.23 -8.24
C GLY A 129 3.58 14.13 -9.39
N CYS A 130 3.50 15.21 -10.17
CA CYS A 130 2.79 15.27 -11.46
C CYS A 130 3.75 15.43 -12.65
N GLY A 131 5.05 15.26 -12.41
CA GLY A 131 6.11 15.51 -13.38
C GLY A 131 6.22 14.40 -14.42
N GLN A 132 7.38 13.73 -14.47
CA GLN A 132 7.60 12.68 -15.47
C GLN A 132 6.64 11.50 -15.27
N PRO A 133 6.11 10.92 -16.36
CA PRO A 133 5.33 9.70 -16.29
C PRO A 133 6.18 8.60 -15.66
N SER A 134 5.80 8.20 -14.44
CA SER A 134 6.38 7.04 -13.77
C SER A 134 5.25 6.06 -13.47
N PRO A 135 5.53 4.75 -13.53
CA PRO A 135 4.55 3.77 -13.06
C PRO A 135 4.22 4.03 -11.59
N LEU A 136 2.95 3.84 -11.24
CA LEU A 136 2.53 3.90 -9.84
C LEU A 136 3.01 2.63 -9.14
N ARG A 137 3.93 2.77 -8.19
CA ARG A 137 4.39 1.66 -7.34
C ARG A 137 3.31 1.30 -6.32
N CYS A 138 2.98 0.02 -6.27
CA CYS A 138 2.21 -0.60 -5.21
C CYS A 138 3.10 -1.59 -4.46
N VAL A 139 2.83 -1.76 -3.16
CA VAL A 139 3.46 -2.80 -2.35
C VAL A 139 2.35 -3.70 -1.85
N VAL A 140 2.45 -4.99 -2.13
CA VAL A 140 1.44 -5.99 -1.76
C VAL A 140 2.02 -7.07 -0.86
N LEU A 141 1.14 -7.81 -0.21
CA LEU A 141 1.46 -8.94 0.63
C LEU A 141 1.07 -10.23 -0.08
N VAL A 142 2.07 -11.08 -0.27
CA VAL A 142 1.93 -12.38 -0.91
C VAL A 142 2.11 -13.48 0.12
N ALA A 143 1.23 -14.48 0.10
CA ALA A 143 1.31 -15.62 1.00
C ALA A 143 2.54 -16.49 0.70
N LEU A 144 3.36 -16.75 1.71
CA LEU A 144 4.56 -17.61 1.61
C LEU A 144 4.22 -19.10 1.68
N ARG A 145 3.07 -19.42 2.26
CA ARG A 145 2.48 -20.74 2.40
C ARG A 145 0.96 -20.62 2.40
N ASP A 146 0.25 -21.74 2.44
CA ASP A 146 -1.18 -21.71 2.66
C ASP A 146 -1.50 -21.15 4.06
N ILE A 147 -2.52 -20.29 4.14
CA ILE A 147 -2.96 -19.63 5.37
C ILE A 147 -4.44 -19.98 5.60
N GLY A 148 -4.70 -20.58 6.74
CA GLY A 148 -6.04 -20.96 7.18
C GLY A 148 -6.75 -19.86 7.95
N GLN A 149 -8.06 -20.02 8.09
CA GLN A 149 -8.90 -19.17 8.93
C GLN A 149 -8.38 -19.10 10.38
N GLY A 150 -8.39 -17.89 10.95
CA GLY A 150 -7.97 -17.62 12.32
C GLY A 150 -6.47 -17.39 12.49
N GLU A 151 -5.65 -17.57 11.44
CA GLU A 151 -4.22 -17.29 11.52
C GLU A 151 -3.93 -15.78 11.48
N GLU A 152 -2.93 -15.33 12.25
CA GLU A 152 -2.44 -13.96 12.14
C GLU A 152 -1.50 -13.82 10.95
N LEU A 153 -1.68 -12.76 10.17
CA LEU A 153 -0.75 -12.39 9.11
C LEU A 153 0.47 -11.68 9.70
N LEU A 154 1.65 -12.23 9.42
CA LEU A 154 2.94 -11.74 9.89
C LEU A 154 3.89 -11.60 8.69
N SER A 155 4.51 -10.44 8.58
CA SER A 155 5.51 -10.12 7.55
C SER A 155 6.88 -9.93 8.17
N ASN A 156 7.95 -10.09 7.39
CA ASN A 156 9.28 -9.64 7.82
C ASN A 156 9.54 -8.25 7.26
N TYR A 157 9.69 -7.25 8.13
CA TYR A 157 9.94 -5.87 7.72
C TYR A 157 11.32 -5.67 7.05
N TYR A 158 12.19 -6.68 7.11
CA TYR A 158 13.52 -6.66 6.51
C TYR A 158 13.63 -7.40 5.18
N THR A 159 12.56 -8.08 4.73
CA THR A 159 12.60 -8.90 3.51
C THR A 159 11.57 -8.39 2.51
N VAL A 160 12.02 -7.57 1.56
CA VAL A 160 11.29 -7.30 0.32
C VAL A 160 11.80 -8.28 -0.73
N VAL A 161 10.88 -8.99 -1.40
CA VAL A 161 11.23 -9.87 -2.51
C VAL A 161 10.89 -9.11 -3.79
N GLY A 162 11.92 -8.88 -4.62
CA GLY A 162 11.78 -8.26 -5.94
C GLY A 162 11.22 -9.22 -6.98
#